data_AF-A0A364NTL8-F1
#
_entry.id   AF-A0A364NTL8-F1
#
_cell.length_a   1.000
_cell.length_b   1.000
_cell.length_c   1.000
_cell.angle_alpha   90.00
_cell.angle_beta   90.00
_cell.angle_gamma   90.00
#
_symmetry.space_group_name_H-M   'P 1'
#
loop_
_entity.id
_entity.type
_entity.pdbx_description
1 polymer ?
#
loop_
_entity_poly.entity_id
_entity_poly.type
_entity_poly.pdbx_seq_one_letter_code
_entity_poly.pdbx_strand_id
1 'polypeptide(L)'
;MKTLSAAWKWFGSASLLGVIVSAVLSYHLVSGRLAQIGGDPDLAPPTIMVAATSLMTFFGILIPIMALVGVVIVILDGYSRGRTKQD
;
A
#
# COMPACT_ATOMS: atom_id res chain seq x y z
N MET A 1 28.63 13.03 -2.81
CA MET A 1 27.28 12.48 -2.55
C MET A 1 27.21 11.10 -3.17
N LYS A 2 26.93 10.04 -2.41
CA LYS A 2 26.78 8.69 -2.97
C LYS A 2 25.56 8.70 -3.89
N THR A 3 25.78 8.51 -5.19
CA THR A 3 24.70 8.39 -6.17
C THR A 3 23.84 7.20 -5.77
N LEU A 4 22.63 7.48 -5.29
CA LEU A 4 21.63 6.44 -5.02
C LEU A 4 21.43 5.64 -6.31
N SER A 5 21.46 4.31 -6.19
CA SER A 5 21.24 3.39 -7.32
C SER A 5 19.95 3.74 -8.07
N ALA A 6 19.93 3.46 -9.37
CA ALA A 6 18.75 3.69 -10.22
C ALA A 6 17.48 3.05 -9.66
N ALA A 7 17.58 1.97 -8.87
CA ALA A 7 16.46 1.31 -8.19
C ALA A 7 15.71 2.25 -7.23
N TRP A 8 16.42 3.15 -6.53
CA TRP A 8 15.80 4.10 -5.60
C TRP A 8 14.97 5.19 -6.28
N LYS A 9 15.21 5.45 -7.58
CA LYS A 9 14.39 6.39 -8.36
C LYS A 9 12.96 5.89 -8.54
N TRP A 10 12.78 4.57 -8.61
CA TRP A 10 11.48 3.93 -8.80
C TRP A 10 10.68 3.77 -7.51
N PHE A 11 11.30 3.98 -6.34
CA PHE A 11 10.62 3.88 -5.04
C PHE A 11 9.42 4.83 -4.95
N GLY A 12 9.59 6.08 -5.37
CA GLY A 12 8.52 7.09 -5.33
C GLY A 12 7.31 6.67 -6.16
N SER A 13 7.53 6.21 -7.40
CA SER A 13 6.46 5.74 -8.29
C SER A 13 5.78 4.47 -7.77
N ALA A 14 6.55 3.51 -7.26
CA ALA A 14 6.01 2.28 -6.68
C ALA A 14 5.18 2.56 -5.42
N SER A 15 5.60 3.53 -4.61
CA SER A 15 4.87 3.97 -3.41
C SER A 15 3.54 4.62 -3.78
N LEU A 16 3.54 5.49 -4.79
CA LEU A 16 2.32 6.12 -5.31
C LEU A 16 1.32 5.08 -5.80
N LEU A 17 1.80 4.09 -6.58
CA LEU A 17 0.97 2.98 -7.04
C LEU A 17 0.42 2.17 -5.86
N GLY A 18 1.22 1.91 -4.83
CA GLY A 18 0.78 1.22 -3.61
C GLY A 18 -0.35 1.95 -2.87
N VAL A 19 -0.28 3.29 -2.81
CA VAL A 19 -1.35 4.12 -2.24
C VAL A 19 -2.64 4.01 -3.06
N ILE A 20 -2.55 4.11 -4.38
CA ILE A 20 -3.72 3.99 -5.27
C ILE A 20 -4.37 2.61 -5.13
N VAL A 21 -3.57 1.55 -5.18
CA VAL A 21 -4.05 0.18 -5.04
C VAL A 21 -4.71 -0.02 -3.67
N SER A 22 -4.08 0.44 -2.59
CA SER A 22 -4.66 0.34 -1.26
C SER A 22 -5.99 1.10 -1.14
N ALA A 23 -6.09 2.30 -1.71
CA ALA A 23 -7.32 3.09 -1.71
C ALA A 23 -8.46 2.37 -2.44
N VAL A 24 -8.19 1.81 -3.63
CA VAL A 24 -9.20 1.09 -4.43
C VAL A 24 -9.67 -0.19 -3.72
N LEU A 25 -8.74 -1.01 -3.22
CA LEU A 25 -9.11 -2.22 -2.47
C LEU A 25 -9.89 -1.90 -1.20
N SER A 26 -9.47 -0.89 -0.44
CA SER A 26 -10.17 -0.47 0.77
C SER A 26 -11.59 -0.01 0.47
N TYR A 27 -11.77 0.77 -0.59
CA TYR A 27 -13.09 1.19 -1.04
C TYR A 27 -13.98 -0.01 -1.35
N HIS A 28 -13.51 -0.99 -2.12
CA HIS A 28 -14.29 -2.18 -2.45
C HIS A 28 -14.65 -3.03 -1.22
N LEU A 29 -13.71 -3.20 -0.29
CA LEU A 29 -13.96 -3.98 0.94
C LEU A 29 -14.96 -3.29 1.86
N VAL A 30 -14.78 -1.98 2.11
CA VAL A 30 -15.66 -1.22 3.00
C VAL A 30 -17.04 -1.02 2.38
N SER A 31 -17.13 -0.65 1.10
CA SER A 31 -18.43 -0.50 0.41
C SER A 31 -19.19 -1.81 0.32
N GLY A 32 -18.51 -2.94 0.09
CA GLY A 32 -19.12 -4.26 0.12
C GLY A 32 -19.71 -4.62 1.49
N ARG A 33 -19.01 -4.28 2.58
CA ARG A 33 -19.53 -4.46 3.95
C ARG A 33 -20.72 -3.55 4.24
N LEU A 34 -20.67 -2.29 3.81
CA LEU A 34 -21.79 -1.35 3.98
C LEU A 34 -23.02 -1.77 3.17
N ALA A 35 -22.83 -2.30 1.96
CA ALA A 35 -23.91 -2.82 1.13
C ALA A 35 -24.63 -4.02 1.76
N GLN A 36 -23.91 -4.86 2.53
CA GLN A 36 -24.50 -5.98 3.29
C GLN A 36 -25.40 -5.52 4.45
N ILE A 37 -25.20 -4.31 4.95
CA ILE A 37 -26.05 -3.68 5.99
C ILE A 37 -27.32 -3.06 5.36
N GLY A 38 -27.41 -3.09 4.03
CA GLY A 38 -28.48 -2.52 3.24
C GLY A 38 -29.87 -3.04 3.63
N GLY A 39 -30.63 -2.16 4.30
CA GLY A 39 -32.07 -2.28 4.48
C GLY A 39 -32.56 -1.70 5.79
N ASP A 40 -31.79 -1.85 6.87
CA ASP A 40 -32.24 -1.53 8.23
C ASP A 40 -31.44 -0.36 8.81
N PRO A 41 -32.04 0.85 8.97
CA PRO A 41 -31.35 2.01 9.51
C PRO A 41 -30.90 1.82 10.96
N ASP A 42 -31.52 0.88 11.69
CA ASP A 42 -31.15 0.53 13.08
C ASP A 42 -29.85 -0.29 13.17
N LEU A 43 -29.41 -0.91 12.06
CA LEU A 43 -28.14 -1.64 11.96
C LEU A 43 -27.01 -0.78 11.37
N ALA A 44 -27.29 0.48 11.04
CA ALA A 44 -26.30 1.38 10.45
C ALA A 44 -25.16 1.64 11.45
N PRO A 45 -23.90 1.29 11.12
CA PRO A 45 -22.77 1.51 12.00
C PRO A 45 -22.53 3.02 12.18
N PRO A 46 -22.11 3.47 13.38
CA PRO A 46 -21.77 4.87 13.58
C PRO A 46 -20.70 5.33 12.58
N THR A 47 -20.81 6.55 12.07
CA THR A 47 -19.89 7.12 11.06
C THR A 47 -18.42 7.02 11.51
N ILE A 48 -18.16 7.20 12.81
CA ILE A 48 -16.82 7.07 13.40
C ILE A 48 -16.28 5.65 13.24
N MET A 49 -17.13 4.63 13.42
CA MET A 49 -16.73 3.24 13.26
C MET A 49 -16.41 2.93 11.81
N VAL A 50 -17.23 3.41 10.87
CA VAL A 50 -16.97 3.27 9.43
C VAL A 50 -15.64 3.93 9.04
N ALA A 51 -15.39 5.15 9.51
CA ALA A 51 -14.13 5.85 9.25
C ALA A 51 -12.92 5.10 9.83
N ALA A 52 -13.02 4.60 11.07
CA ALA A 52 -11.96 3.82 11.70
C ALA A 52 -11.67 2.51 10.94
N THR A 53 -12.71 1.76 10.57
CA THR A 53 -12.57 0.53 9.76
C THR A 53 -11.96 0.83 8.40
N SER A 54 -12.34 1.95 7.77
CA SER A 54 -11.78 2.38 6.48
C SER A 54 -10.28 2.66 6.59
N LEU A 55 -9.86 3.41 7.61
CA LEU A 55 -8.46 3.73 7.86
C LEU A 55 -7.64 2.48 8.20
N MET A 56 -8.16 1.61 9.07
CA MET A 56 -7.50 0.35 9.41
C MET A 56 -7.31 -0.55 8.19
N THR A 57 -8.34 -0.66 7.33
CA THR A 57 -8.26 -1.46 6.10
C THR A 57 -7.22 -0.88 5.14
N PHE A 58 -7.23 0.44 4.96
CA PHE A 58 -6.26 1.14 4.12
C PHE A 58 -4.82 0.94 4.57
N PHE A 59 -4.52 1.17 5.84
CA PHE A 59 -3.17 0.98 6.35
C PHE A 59 -2.80 -0.51 6.44
N GLY A 60 -3.75 -1.39 6.73
CA GLY A 60 -3.57 -2.84 6.74
C GLY A 60 -3.16 -3.41 5.38
N ILE A 61 -3.57 -2.78 4.27
CA ILE A 61 -3.15 -3.15 2.91
C ILE A 61 -1.89 -2.40 2.49
N LEU A 62 -1.80 -1.10 2.80
CA LEU A 62 -0.69 -0.25 2.37
C LEU A 62 0.64 -0.68 3.00
N ILE A 63 0.66 -0.97 4.30
CA ILE A 63 1.90 -1.28 5.02
C ILE A 63 2.59 -2.54 4.44
N PRO A 64 1.89 -3.67 4.22
CA PRO A 64 2.48 -4.83 3.54
C PRO A 64 3.00 -4.52 2.12
N ILE A 65 2.25 -3.75 1.33
CA ILE A 65 2.69 -3.35 -0.03
C ILE A 65 4.00 -2.56 0.05
N MET A 66 4.07 -1.58 0.95
CA MET A 66 5.26 -0.76 1.13
C MET A 66 6.46 -1.58 1.62
N ALA A 67 6.23 -2.56 2.50
CA ALA A 67 7.26 -3.48 2.95
C ALA A 67 7.81 -4.32 1.78
N LEU A 68 6.93 -4.86 0.93
CA LEU A 68 7.32 -5.64 -0.26
C LEU A 68 8.12 -4.79 -1.25
N VAL A 69 7.67 -3.56 -1.54
CA VAL A 69 8.39 -2.62 -2.40
C VAL A 69 9.79 -2.33 -1.84
N GLY A 70 9.89 -2.11 -0.53
CA GLY A 70 11.18 -1.91 0.15
C GLY A 70 12.13 -3.09 -0.03
N VAL A 71 11.65 -4.31 0.20
CA VAL A 71 12.45 -5.54 0.03
C VAL A 71 12.95 -5.69 -1.40
N VAL A 72 12.06 -5.50 -2.40
CA VAL A 72 12.42 -5.59 -3.82
C VAL A 72 13.52 -4.60 -4.19
N ILE A 73 13.43 -3.36 -3.70
CA ILE A 73 14.43 -2.32 -4.00
C ILE A 73 15.78 -2.64 -3.34
N VAL A 74 15.78 -3.14 -2.10
CA VAL A 74 17.02 -3.55 -1.43
C VAL A 74 17.71 -4.68 -2.20
N ILE A 75 16.94 -5.67 -2.69
CA ILE A 75 17.48 -6.76 -3.50
C ILE A 75 18.09 -6.21 -4.80
N LEU A 76 17.35 -5.37 -5.54
CA LEU A 76 17.83 -4.78 -6.81
C LEU A 76 19.06 -3.89 -6.62
N ASP A 77 19.10 -3.09 -5.55
CA ASP A 77 20.26 -2.27 -5.20
C ASP A 77 21.48 -3.16 -4.90
N GLY A 78 21.30 -4.22 -4.10
CA GLY A 78 22.33 -5.21 -3.81
C GLY A 78 22.90 -5.87 -5.06
N TYR A 79 22.04 -6.35 -5.97
CA TYR A 79 22.45 -6.91 -7.25
C TYR A 79 23.20 -5.90 -8.13
N SER A 80 22.69 -4.67 -8.24
CA SER A 80 23.29 -3.62 -9.08
C SER A 80 24.73 -3.29 -8.65
N ARG A 81 24.97 -3.22 -7.33
CA ARG A 81 26.29 -2.92 -6.75
C ARG A 81 27.25 -4.11 -6.84
N GLY A 82 26.74 -5.34 -6.78
CA GLY A 82 27.52 -6.56 -6.94
C GLY A 82 28.11 -6.68 -8.36
N ARG A 83 27.31 -6.36 -9.37
CA ARG A 83 27.73 -6.41 -10.78
C ARG A 83 28.82 -5.38 -11.11
N THR A 84 28.69 -4.15 -10.62
CA THR A 84 29.70 -3.09 -10.83
C THR A 84 31.06 -3.35 -10.18
N LYS A 85 31.22 -4.41 -9.37
CA LYS A 85 32.52 -4.81 -8.80
C LYS A 85 33.21 -5.91 -9.60
N GLN A 86 32.51 -6.55 -10.53
CA GLN A 86 33.05 -7.63 -11.37
C GLN A 86 33.54 -7.14 -12.73
N ASP A 87 33.14 -5.94 -13.13
CA ASP A 87 33.69 -5.21 -14.29
C ASP A 87 34.82 -4.27 -13.84
#